data_AF-A0A2D6BS04-F1
#
_entry.id   AF-A0A2D6BS04-F1
#
_cell.length_a   1.000
_cell.length_b   1.000
_cell.length_c   1.000
_cell.angle_alpha   90.00
_cell.angle_beta   90.00
_cell.angle_gamma   90.00
#
_symmetry.space_group_name_H-M   'P 1'
#
loop_
_entity.id
_entity.type
_entity.pdbx_description
1 polymer ?
#
loop_
_entity_poly.entity_id
_entity_poly.type
_entity_poly.pdbx_seq_one_letter_code
_entity_poly.pdbx_strand_id
1 'polypeptide(L)'
;VGRLAGDEHVPLFNSFRMMRGSVARAAAAVSTHDTYFDVALGWFTNRVTSLPMELHDTRPDMARGSGYGPRALLSHARRMLISSDVKALRIGASIGVTALLTSLVSTLLVLGMWMVRPEFFDGVRGWLSLFLAILFFGGMTALLAGIAVEYNATLLRLAQGKPTFFVVDRSKDRLLAPLVERDGAP
;
A
#
# COMPACT_ATOMS: atom_id res chain seq x y z
N VAL A 1 -10.93 10.27 -0.22
CA VAL A 1 -10.36 8.90 -0.30
C VAL A 1 -11.10 8.06 -1.35
N GLY A 2 -12.44 8.01 -1.36
CA GLY A 2 -13.22 7.25 -2.38
C GLY A 2 -12.84 7.53 -3.84
N ARG A 3 -12.77 8.80 -4.26
CA ARG A 3 -12.35 9.16 -5.63
C ARG A 3 -10.90 8.80 -6.00
N LEU A 4 -10.02 8.63 -5.00
CA LEU A 4 -8.61 8.25 -5.19
C LEU A 4 -8.41 6.73 -5.22
N ALA A 5 -9.35 5.97 -4.66
CA ALA A 5 -9.34 4.52 -4.63
C ALA A 5 -10.01 3.89 -5.87
N GLY A 6 -10.69 4.69 -6.69
CA GLY A 6 -11.41 4.20 -7.88
C GLY A 6 -12.70 3.42 -7.58
N ASP A 7 -13.08 3.31 -6.30
CA ASP A 7 -14.25 2.56 -5.86
C ASP A 7 -15.28 3.51 -5.23
N GLU A 8 -16.46 3.56 -5.85
CA GLU A 8 -17.58 4.41 -5.45
C GLU A 8 -18.21 3.95 -4.12
N HIS A 9 -17.90 2.72 -3.67
CA HIS A 9 -18.47 2.10 -2.48
C HIS A 9 -17.66 2.33 -1.20
N VAL A 10 -16.51 3.01 -1.27
CA VAL A 10 -15.68 3.38 -0.11
C VAL A 10 -16.45 4.01 1.08
N PRO A 11 -17.43 4.91 0.89
CA PRO A 11 -18.18 5.47 2.01
C PRO A 11 -19.18 4.49 2.65
N LEU A 12 -19.44 3.32 2.03
CA LEU A 12 -20.35 2.30 2.53
C LEU A 12 -19.63 1.22 3.37
N PHE A 13 -18.30 1.28 3.46
CA PHE A 13 -17.49 0.29 4.17
C PHE A 13 -17.72 0.36 5.68
N ASN A 14 -18.22 -0.74 6.25
CA ASN A 14 -18.52 -0.87 7.68
C ASN A 14 -18.20 -2.29 8.16
N SER A 15 -17.58 -2.45 9.32
CA SER A 15 -17.27 -3.78 9.88
C SER A 15 -18.53 -4.59 10.19
N PHE A 16 -19.60 -3.91 10.61
CA PHE A 16 -20.90 -4.54 10.82
C PHE A 16 -21.68 -4.56 9.50
N ARG A 17 -21.93 -5.76 8.96
CA ARG A 17 -22.64 -5.95 7.70
C ARG A 17 -23.30 -7.33 7.63
N MET A 18 -24.33 -7.41 6.80
CA MET A 18 -24.90 -8.68 6.35
C MET A 18 -24.57 -8.86 4.87
N MET A 19 -24.13 -10.07 4.49
CA MET A 19 -23.72 -10.36 3.11
C MET A 19 -24.21 -11.74 2.67
N ARG A 20 -24.43 -11.90 1.36
CA ARG A 20 -24.77 -13.21 0.77
C ARG A 20 -23.57 -14.15 0.89
N GLY A 21 -23.82 -15.38 1.33
CA GLY A 21 -22.75 -16.37 1.54
C GLY A 21 -21.95 -16.72 0.28
N SER A 22 -22.56 -16.68 -0.90
CA SER A 22 -21.86 -16.88 -2.18
C SER A 22 -20.81 -15.80 -2.43
N VAL A 23 -21.16 -14.53 -2.21
CA VAL A 23 -20.26 -13.38 -2.36
C VAL A 23 -19.15 -13.45 -1.30
N ALA A 24 -19.50 -13.79 -0.05
CA ALA A 24 -18.53 -13.93 1.03
C ALA A 24 -17.46 -14.98 0.73
N ARG A 25 -17.88 -16.17 0.27
CA ARG A 25 -16.96 -17.26 -0.07
C ARG A 25 -16.09 -16.93 -1.29
N ALA A 26 -16.67 -16.31 -2.32
CA ALA A 26 -15.92 -15.88 -3.50
C ALA A 26 -14.86 -14.83 -3.14
N ALA A 27 -15.23 -13.80 -2.38
CA ALA A 27 -14.32 -12.76 -1.91
C ALA A 27 -13.22 -13.35 -1.02
N ALA A 28 -13.57 -14.24 -0.08
CA ALA A 28 -12.61 -14.89 0.80
C ALA A 28 -11.61 -15.79 0.05
N ALA A 29 -12.04 -16.47 -1.02
CA ALA A 29 -11.18 -17.34 -1.82
C ALA A 29 -10.11 -16.58 -2.62
N VAL A 30 -10.38 -15.33 -3.00
CA VAL A 30 -9.45 -14.47 -3.78
C VAL A 30 -8.67 -13.51 -2.87
N SER A 31 -9.09 -13.36 -1.61
CA SER A 31 -8.44 -12.44 -0.67
C SER A 31 -7.08 -12.95 -0.20
N THR A 32 -6.02 -12.22 -0.57
CA THR A 32 -4.65 -12.42 -0.04
C THR A 32 -4.43 -11.56 1.23
N HIS A 33 -3.33 -11.79 1.96
CA HIS A 33 -3.07 -11.16 3.28
C HIS A 33 -3.05 -9.63 3.26
N ASP A 34 -2.74 -9.06 2.10
CA ASP A 34 -2.65 -7.63 1.88
C ASP A 34 -3.96 -7.07 1.34
N THR A 35 -4.90 -7.90 0.91
CA THR A 35 -6.14 -7.43 0.29
C THR A 35 -7.07 -6.89 1.36
N TYR A 36 -7.52 -5.65 1.21
CA TYR A 36 -8.54 -5.11 2.08
C TYR A 36 -9.87 -5.72 1.64
N PHE A 37 -10.48 -6.46 2.56
CA PHE A 37 -11.63 -7.30 2.25
C PHE A 37 -12.79 -6.52 1.60
N ASP A 38 -12.95 -5.24 1.94
CA ASP A 38 -14.03 -4.40 1.41
C ASP A 38 -13.84 -4.05 -0.06
N VAL A 39 -12.59 -3.85 -0.48
CA VAL A 39 -12.24 -3.65 -1.89
C VAL A 39 -12.45 -4.95 -2.66
N ALA A 40 -12.04 -6.09 -2.09
CA ALA A 40 -12.30 -7.39 -2.70
C ALA A 40 -13.80 -7.66 -2.86
N LEU A 41 -14.63 -7.17 -1.93
CA LEU A 41 -16.08 -7.32 -2.01
C LEU A 41 -16.66 -6.56 -3.21
N GLY A 42 -16.12 -5.38 -3.52
CA GLY A 42 -16.49 -4.57 -4.69
C GLY A 42 -16.24 -5.29 -6.02
N TRP A 43 -15.29 -6.23 -6.10
CA TRP A 43 -15.06 -7.01 -7.32
C TRP A 43 -16.17 -8.02 -7.64
N PHE A 44 -16.93 -8.45 -6.62
CA PHE A 44 -17.98 -9.46 -6.77
C PHE A 44 -19.40 -8.90 -6.69
N THR A 45 -19.59 -7.67 -6.20
CA THR A 45 -20.91 -7.05 -6.10
C THR A 45 -20.83 -5.52 -6.15
N ASN A 46 -21.68 -4.92 -6.98
CA ASN A 46 -21.97 -3.47 -6.98
C ASN A 46 -23.30 -3.14 -6.31
N ARG A 47 -24.03 -4.15 -5.79
CA ARG A 47 -25.31 -3.94 -5.09
C ARG A 47 -25.06 -3.87 -3.58
N VAL A 48 -24.82 -2.67 -3.09
CA VAL A 48 -24.58 -2.37 -1.67
C VAL A 48 -25.58 -1.33 -1.21
N THR A 49 -26.18 -1.54 -0.03
CA THR A 49 -27.04 -0.57 0.63
C THR A 49 -26.59 -0.43 2.08
N SER A 50 -26.63 0.79 2.61
CA SER A 50 -26.44 1.06 4.03
C SER A 50 -27.78 1.39 4.67
N LEU A 51 -27.95 0.99 5.92
CA LEU A 51 -29.10 1.37 6.74
C LEU A 51 -28.54 2.11 7.97
N PRO A 52 -28.95 3.36 8.22
CA PRO A 52 -28.51 4.07 9.42
C PRO A 52 -29.00 3.32 10.65
N MET A 53 -28.09 3.02 11.56
CA MET A 53 -28.39 2.32 12.81
C MET A 53 -27.65 3.03 13.94
N GLU A 54 -28.34 3.22 15.06
CA GLU A 54 -27.72 3.71 16.28
C GLU A 54 -26.91 2.58 16.92
N LEU A 55 -25.59 2.77 17.01
CA LEU A 55 -24.70 1.84 17.70
C LEU A 55 -24.65 2.18 19.18
N HIS A 56 -25.28 1.37 20.02
CA HIS A 56 -25.09 1.44 21.46
C HIS A 56 -23.79 0.73 21.86
N ASP A 57 -22.78 1.50 22.27
CA ASP A 57 -21.59 0.95 22.92
C ASP A 57 -21.87 0.79 24.42
N THR A 58 -22.02 -0.46 24.88
CA THR A 58 -22.29 -0.79 26.28
C THR A 58 -21.01 -0.88 27.12
N ARG A 59 -19.86 -0.40 26.62
CA ARG A 59 -18.60 -0.43 27.39
C ARG A 59 -18.71 0.49 28.63
N PRO A 60 -18.41 -0.01 29.84
CA PRO A 60 -18.56 0.76 31.08
C PRO A 60 -17.63 1.99 31.19
N ASP A 61 -16.67 2.15 30.29
CA ASP A 61 -15.65 3.20 30.35
C ASP A 61 -15.59 4.02 29.06
N MET A 62 -16.57 4.90 28.81
CA MET A 62 -16.42 6.00 27.82
C MET A 62 -15.24 6.94 28.15
N ALA A 63 -14.68 6.85 29.38
CA ALA A 63 -13.49 7.58 29.80
C ALA A 63 -12.20 7.10 29.12
N ARG A 64 -12.16 5.86 28.60
CA ARG A 64 -11.09 5.41 27.70
C ARG A 64 -11.52 5.76 26.29
N GLY A 65 -11.05 6.89 25.78
CA GLY A 65 -11.34 7.35 24.42
C GLY A 65 -11.09 6.28 23.35
N SER A 66 -11.59 6.53 22.13
CA SER A 66 -11.49 5.60 21.00
C SER A 66 -10.14 4.89 20.93
N GLY A 67 -10.14 3.55 20.93
CA GLY A 67 -8.95 2.73 20.76
C GLY A 67 -8.25 2.93 19.41
N TYR A 68 -8.89 3.68 18.49
CA TYR A 68 -8.28 4.12 17.24
C TYR A 68 -7.51 5.43 17.46
N GLY A 69 -6.21 5.30 17.69
CA GLY A 69 -5.31 6.46 17.58
C GLY A 69 -5.21 6.96 16.13
N PRO A 70 -4.87 8.24 15.90
CA PRO A 70 -4.70 8.79 14.55
C PRO A 70 -3.64 8.02 13.73
N ARG A 71 -2.63 7.45 14.40
CA ARG A 71 -1.64 6.55 13.78
C ARG A 71 -2.24 5.23 13.29
N ALA A 72 -3.19 4.65 14.03
CA ALA A 72 -3.87 3.43 13.64
C ALA A 72 -4.82 3.68 12.45
N LEU A 73 -5.58 4.79 12.49
CA LEU A 73 -6.40 5.24 11.37
C LEU A 73 -5.56 5.49 10.11
N LEU A 74 -4.41 6.17 10.24
CA LEU A 74 -3.51 6.38 9.11
C LEU A 74 -2.95 5.06 8.58
N SER A 75 -2.62 4.10 9.44
CA SER A 75 -2.21 2.74 9.04
C SER A 75 -3.31 2.00 8.28
N HIS A 76 -4.57 2.11 8.73
CA HIS A 76 -5.73 1.52 8.03
C HIS A 76 -5.98 2.18 6.68
N ALA A 77 -6.03 3.51 6.63
CA ALA A 77 -6.14 4.26 5.38
C ALA A 77 -4.98 3.92 4.43
N ARG A 78 -3.77 3.74 4.96
CA ARG A 78 -2.62 3.28 4.20
C ARG A 78 -2.86 1.87 3.66
N ARG A 79 -3.30 0.90 4.46
CA ARG A 79 -3.59 -0.47 3.98
C ARG A 79 -4.70 -0.51 2.93
N MET A 80 -5.74 0.30 3.11
CA MET A 80 -6.88 0.47 2.19
C MET A 80 -6.47 1.11 0.86
N LEU A 81 -5.66 2.16 0.91
CA LEU A 81 -5.13 2.84 -0.27
C LEU A 81 -4.04 2.02 -0.97
N ILE A 82 -3.33 1.20 -0.19
CA ILE A 82 -2.49 0.17 -0.73
C ILE A 82 -3.54 -0.76 -1.48
N SER A 83 -4.64 -1.30 -0.92
CA SER A 83 -5.47 -2.42 -1.55
C SER A 83 -6.18 -2.10 -2.84
N SER A 84 -6.57 -0.85 -2.97
CA SER A 84 -7.23 -0.36 -4.16
C SER A 84 -6.11 -0.05 -5.14
N ASP A 85 -6.03 -0.71 -6.31
CA ASP A 85 -5.17 -0.59 -7.54
C ASP A 85 -3.95 0.36 -7.63
N VAL A 86 -3.54 0.99 -6.53
CA VAL A 86 -2.54 2.05 -6.37
C VAL A 86 -1.41 1.52 -5.46
N LYS A 87 -1.38 0.19 -5.24
CA LYS A 87 -0.78 -0.45 -4.07
C LYS A 87 0.73 -0.36 -3.98
N ALA A 88 1.38 -0.56 -5.10
CA ALA A 88 2.79 -0.89 -5.14
C ALA A 88 3.62 0.31 -5.61
N LEU A 89 3.09 1.06 -6.59
CA LEU A 89 3.77 2.14 -7.30
C LEU A 89 4.54 3.13 -6.40
N ARG A 90 4.07 3.38 -5.17
CA ARG A 90 4.59 4.45 -4.31
C ARG A 90 6.03 4.30 -3.83
N ILE A 91 6.58 3.10 -3.61
CA ILE A 91 7.97 3.00 -3.10
C ILE A 91 8.96 3.19 -4.25
N GLY A 92 8.87 2.36 -5.30
CA GLY A 92 9.68 2.52 -6.50
C GLY A 92 9.52 3.89 -7.17
N ALA A 93 8.29 4.38 -7.29
CA ALA A 93 8.06 5.73 -7.81
C ALA A 93 8.52 6.82 -6.84
N SER A 94 8.53 6.63 -5.52
CA SER A 94 9.10 7.65 -4.62
C SER A 94 10.60 7.82 -4.85
N ILE A 95 11.34 6.74 -5.08
CA ILE A 95 12.77 6.78 -5.40
C ILE A 95 12.99 7.42 -6.78
N GLY A 96 12.15 7.07 -7.75
CA GLY A 96 12.14 7.68 -9.08
C GLY A 96 11.85 9.18 -9.05
N VAL A 97 10.84 9.58 -8.29
CA VAL A 97 10.39 10.97 -8.13
C VAL A 97 11.43 11.78 -7.37
N THR A 98 12.07 11.23 -6.33
CA THR A 98 13.15 11.94 -5.63
C THR A 98 14.35 12.14 -6.56
N ALA A 99 14.73 11.14 -7.36
CA ALA A 99 15.78 11.26 -8.36
C ALA A 99 15.44 12.27 -9.49
N LEU A 100 14.18 12.32 -9.93
CA LEU A 100 13.69 13.29 -10.90
C LEU A 100 13.69 14.71 -10.31
N LEU A 101 13.23 14.88 -9.06
CA LEU A 101 13.19 16.17 -8.38
C LEU A 101 14.59 16.71 -8.10
N THR A 102 15.52 15.89 -7.63
CA THR A 102 16.92 16.32 -7.47
C THR A 102 17.51 16.74 -8.80
N SER A 103 17.26 15.97 -9.87
CA SER A 103 17.67 16.33 -11.23
C SER A 103 17.09 17.67 -11.71
N LEU A 104 15.80 17.92 -11.46
CA LEU A 104 15.12 19.16 -11.82
C LEU A 104 15.64 20.37 -11.02
N VAL A 105 15.86 20.20 -9.71
CA VAL A 105 16.40 21.25 -8.84
C VAL A 105 17.83 21.58 -9.26
N SER A 106 18.68 20.57 -9.47
CA SER A 106 20.03 20.77 -9.99
C SER A 106 20.02 21.50 -11.34
N THR A 107 19.10 21.12 -12.23
CA THR A 107 18.90 21.79 -13.53
C THR A 107 18.56 23.27 -13.38
N LEU A 108 17.57 23.59 -12.54
CA LEU A 108 17.13 24.97 -12.30
C LEU A 108 18.22 25.82 -11.62
N LEU A 109 18.97 25.26 -10.67
CA LEU A 109 20.06 25.96 -10.00
C LEU A 109 21.18 26.32 -10.99
N VAL A 110 21.57 25.39 -11.85
CA VAL A 110 22.62 25.65 -12.84
C VAL A 110 22.13 26.62 -13.92
N LEU A 111 20.87 26.51 -14.36
CA LEU A 111 20.27 27.47 -15.29
C LEU A 111 20.19 28.89 -14.69
N GLY A 112 19.82 29.00 -13.40
CA GLY A 112 19.78 30.27 -12.67
C GLY A 112 21.17 30.88 -12.51
N MET A 113 22.18 30.08 -12.18
CA MET A 113 23.57 30.54 -12.14
C MET A 113 24.06 31.03 -13.51
N TRP A 114 23.66 30.35 -14.59
CA TRP A 114 24.00 30.78 -15.95
C TRP A 114 23.40 32.14 -16.32
N MET A 115 22.17 32.43 -15.90
CA MET A 115 21.54 33.75 -16.15
C MET A 115 22.19 34.90 -15.37
N VAL A 116 22.64 34.67 -14.13
CA VAL A 116 23.17 35.74 -13.27
C VAL A 116 24.67 35.98 -13.52
N ARG A 117 25.43 34.93 -13.88
CA ARG A 117 26.91 34.99 -14.03
C ARG A 117 27.36 34.24 -15.30
N PRO A 118 27.04 34.73 -16.50
CA PRO A 118 27.44 34.08 -17.75
C PRO A 118 28.97 33.97 -17.91
N GLU A 119 29.72 34.93 -17.35
CA GLU A 119 31.19 35.00 -17.37
C GLU A 119 31.89 33.76 -16.78
N PHE A 120 31.24 33.04 -15.86
CA PHE A 120 31.78 31.82 -15.27
C PHE A 120 31.80 30.63 -16.24
N PHE A 121 31.01 30.69 -17.32
CA PHE A 121 30.79 29.58 -18.26
C PHE A 121 31.35 29.85 -19.66
N ASP A 122 32.05 30.97 -19.88
CA ASP A 122 32.54 31.40 -21.19
C ASP A 122 33.56 30.45 -21.84
N GLY A 123 34.19 29.56 -21.05
CA GLY A 123 35.18 28.60 -21.55
C GLY A 123 34.61 27.27 -22.09
N VAL A 124 33.33 26.94 -21.83
CA VAL A 124 32.80 25.60 -22.14
C VAL A 124 31.38 25.66 -22.71
N ARG A 125 31.28 26.10 -23.97
CA ARG A 125 30.01 26.12 -24.72
C ARG A 125 29.46 24.69 -24.90
N GLY A 126 28.17 24.51 -24.65
CA GLY A 126 27.45 23.24 -24.86
C GLY A 126 27.53 22.23 -23.70
N TRP A 127 28.42 22.43 -22.71
CA TRP A 127 28.47 21.54 -21.54
C TRP A 127 27.19 21.61 -20.71
N LEU A 128 26.62 22.81 -20.54
CA LEU A 128 25.39 23.00 -19.80
C LEU A 128 24.23 22.20 -20.41
N SER A 129 23.97 22.36 -21.72
CA SER A 129 22.87 21.65 -22.39
C SER A 129 23.05 20.12 -22.35
N LEU A 130 24.29 19.64 -22.50
CA LEU A 130 24.59 18.21 -22.38
C LEU A 130 24.35 17.68 -20.96
N PHE A 131 24.83 18.40 -19.95
CA PHE A 131 24.63 18.04 -18.54
C PHE A 131 23.15 18.00 -18.16
N LEU A 132 22.38 19.01 -18.59
CA LEU A 132 20.94 19.08 -18.36
C LEU A 132 20.20 17.91 -19.03
N ALA A 133 20.54 17.58 -20.28
CA ALA A 133 19.93 16.46 -20.98
C ALA A 133 20.20 15.12 -20.26
N ILE A 134 21.44 14.88 -19.84
CA ILE A 134 21.83 13.64 -19.13
C ILE A 134 21.07 13.52 -17.81
N LEU A 135 21.01 14.58 -17.02
CA LEU A 135 20.29 14.59 -15.74
C LEU A 135 18.80 14.35 -15.92
N PHE A 136 18.18 15.01 -16.90
CA PHE A 136 16.74 14.86 -17.16
C PHE A 136 16.38 13.44 -17.60
N PHE A 137 17.06 12.91 -18.63
CA PHE A 137 16.79 11.56 -19.12
C PHE A 137 17.24 10.47 -18.13
N GLY A 138 18.31 10.71 -17.37
CA GLY A 138 18.74 9.83 -16.28
C GLY A 138 17.71 9.74 -15.15
N GLY A 139 17.16 10.88 -14.71
CA GLY A 139 16.09 10.91 -13.71
C GLY A 139 14.82 10.23 -14.22
N MET A 140 14.43 10.46 -15.47
CA MET A 140 13.26 9.84 -16.09
C MET A 140 13.39 8.32 -16.22
N THR A 141 14.55 7.83 -16.66
CA THR A 141 14.82 6.39 -16.78
C THR A 141 14.86 5.70 -15.42
N ALA A 142 15.46 6.33 -14.40
CA ALA A 142 15.41 5.83 -13.03
C ALA A 142 13.97 5.72 -12.50
N LEU A 143 13.12 6.71 -12.81
CA LEU A 143 11.71 6.68 -12.45
C LEU A 143 10.97 5.52 -13.12
N LEU A 144 11.14 5.33 -14.43
CA LEU A 144 10.52 4.23 -15.15
C LEU A 144 11.01 2.87 -14.65
N ALA A 145 12.31 2.72 -14.37
CA ALA A 145 12.88 1.51 -13.81
C ALA A 145 12.31 1.21 -12.41
N GLY A 146 12.14 2.22 -11.56
CA GLY A 146 11.51 2.07 -10.25
C GLY A 146 10.08 1.53 -10.33
N ILE A 147 9.29 2.03 -11.30
CA ILE A 147 7.94 1.53 -11.57
C ILE A 147 7.98 0.06 -12.02
N ALA A 148 8.91 -0.30 -12.92
CA ALA A 148 9.04 -1.65 -13.43
C ALA A 148 9.42 -2.67 -12.35
N VAL A 149 10.39 -2.35 -11.48
CA VAL A 149 10.81 -3.22 -10.37
C VAL A 149 9.66 -3.48 -9.41
N GLU A 150 8.87 -2.45 -9.10
CA GLU A 150 7.74 -2.54 -8.19
C GLU A 150 6.61 -3.43 -8.74
N TYR A 151 6.34 -3.33 -10.04
CA TYR A 151 5.37 -4.21 -10.70
C TYR A 151 5.83 -5.67 -10.63
N ASN A 152 7.11 -5.94 -10.92
CA ASN A 152 7.70 -7.27 -10.80
C ASN A 152 7.66 -7.81 -9.37
N ALA A 153 7.98 -6.98 -8.37
CA ALA A 153 7.90 -7.36 -6.95
C ALA A 153 6.47 -7.74 -6.54
N THR A 154 5.47 -7.05 -7.08
CA THR A 154 4.06 -7.34 -6.83
C THR A 154 3.63 -8.66 -7.47
N LEU A 155 4.02 -8.89 -8.72
CA LEU A 155 3.80 -10.16 -9.39
C LEU A 155 4.47 -11.32 -8.65
N LEU A 156 5.71 -11.12 -8.16
CA LEU A 156 6.43 -12.12 -7.40
C LEU A 156 5.72 -12.44 -6.06
N ARG A 157 5.24 -11.42 -5.34
CA ARG A 157 4.46 -11.61 -4.11
C ARG A 157 3.18 -12.41 -4.35
N LEU A 158 2.52 -12.18 -5.49
CA LEU A 158 1.35 -12.95 -5.90
C LEU A 158 1.72 -14.40 -6.27
N ALA A 159 2.82 -14.59 -6.98
CA ALA A 159 3.32 -15.91 -7.39
C ALA A 159 3.83 -16.77 -6.23
N GLN A 160 4.37 -16.15 -5.17
CA GLN A 160 4.88 -16.85 -3.98
C GLN A 160 3.79 -17.60 -3.19
N GLY A 161 2.51 -17.29 -3.39
CA GLY A 161 1.40 -18.11 -2.89
C GLY A 161 1.34 -18.33 -1.37
N LYS A 162 1.92 -17.42 -0.56
CA LYS A 162 1.86 -17.54 0.90
C LYS A 162 0.41 -17.57 1.37
N PRO A 163 -0.03 -18.63 2.09
CA PRO A 163 -1.42 -18.74 2.55
C PRO A 163 -1.74 -17.65 3.58
N THR A 164 -2.95 -17.11 3.51
CA THR A 164 -3.45 -16.08 4.44
C THR A 164 -3.61 -16.59 5.86
N PHE A 165 -4.08 -17.82 5.98
CA PHE A 165 -4.17 -18.55 7.22
C PHE A 165 -3.99 -20.04 6.93
N PHE A 166 -3.47 -20.76 7.90
CA PHE A 166 -3.42 -22.20 7.89
C PHE A 166 -3.91 -22.67 9.25
N VAL A 167 -4.99 -23.44 9.27
CA VAL A 167 -5.49 -24.04 10.51
C VAL A 167 -4.74 -25.34 10.72
N VAL A 168 -3.90 -25.39 11.74
CA VAL A 168 -3.26 -26.64 12.15
C VAL A 168 -4.29 -27.45 12.92
N ASP A 169 -4.58 -28.66 12.44
CA ASP A 169 -5.38 -29.62 13.21
C ASP A 169 -4.55 -30.15 14.38
N ARG A 170 -4.90 -29.71 15.59
CA ARG A 170 -4.26 -30.10 16.85
C ARG A 170 -5.02 -31.21 17.59
N SER A 171 -5.99 -31.85 16.95
CA SER A 171 -6.77 -32.94 17.57
C SER A 171 -5.88 -34.08 18.09
N LYS A 172 -4.77 -34.36 17.41
CA LYS A 172 -3.79 -35.40 17.76
C LYS A 172 -2.79 -34.98 18.84
N ASP A 173 -2.65 -33.69 19.13
CA ASP A 173 -1.71 -33.17 20.12
C ASP A 173 -2.06 -33.65 21.54
N ARG A 174 -3.35 -33.95 21.80
CA ARG A 174 -3.79 -34.57 23.06
C ARG A 174 -3.13 -35.92 23.35
N LEU A 175 -2.77 -36.68 22.31
CA LEU A 175 -2.09 -37.98 22.46
C LEU A 175 -0.59 -37.81 22.72
N LEU A 176 -0.02 -36.66 22.33
CA LEU A 176 1.41 -36.34 22.46
C LEU A 176 1.73 -35.53 23.72
N ALA A 177 0.75 -34.83 24.30
CA ALA A 177 0.89 -34.08 25.55
C ALA A 177 1.63 -34.84 26.68
N PRO A 178 1.28 -36.10 27.02
CA PRO A 178 1.96 -36.82 28.09
C PRO A 178 3.38 -37.28 27.74
N LEU A 179 3.78 -37.27 26.45
CA LEU A 179 5.16 -37.58 26.03
C LEU A 179 6.04 -36.33 26.13
N VAL A 180 5.50 -35.15 25.81
CA VAL A 180 6.21 -33.87 25.91
C VAL A 180 6.43 -33.46 27.37
N GLU A 181 5.44 -33.71 28.25
CA GLU A 181 5.56 -33.44 29.69
C GLU A 181 6.55 -34.39 30.41
N ARG A 182 6.83 -35.57 29.83
CA ARG A 182 7.69 -36.59 30.44
C ARG A 182 9.18 -36.33 30.26
N ASP A 183 9.56 -35.61 29.19
CA ASP A 183 10.95 -35.36 28.82
C ASP A 183 11.54 -34.07 29.42
N GLY A 184 10.82 -33.39 30.32
CA GLY A 184 11.39 -32.37 31.19
C GLY A 184 12.26 -31.33 30.48
N ALA A 185 11.72 -30.65 29.47
CA ALA A 185 12.20 -29.30 29.17
C ALA A 185 11.55 -28.33 30.18
N PRO A 186 12.28 -27.33 30.70
CA PRO A 186 11.76 -26.40 31.71
C PRO A 186 10.48 -25.68 31.26
#